data_AF-A0AAW9PYC4-F1
#
_entry.id   AF-A0AAW9PYC4-F1
#
_cell.length_a   1.000
_cell.length_b   1.000
_cell.length_c   1.000
_cell.angle_alpha   90.00
_cell.angle_beta   90.00
_cell.angle_gamma   90.00
#
_symmetry.space_group_name_H-M   'P 1'
#
loop_
_entity.id
_entity.type
_entity.pdbx_description
1 polymer ?
#
loop_
_entity_poly.entity_id
_entity_poly.type
_entity_poly.pdbx_seq_one_letter_code
_entity_poly.pdbx_strand_id
1 'polypeptide(L)' 'MITTKVLRNGIPQSGLNVYIIADIKLCTNGTVRDAITDENGEAKIDFKPSLTGNVIINRQIVHQGALLPYLTIHI' A
#
# COMPACT_ATOMS: atom_id res chain seq x y z
N MET A 1 -9.19 2.04 6.74
CA MET A 1 -8.48 2.71 5.63
C MET A 1 -6.99 2.71 5.90
N ILE A 2 -6.19 2.48 4.86
CA ILE A 2 -4.74 2.66 4.83
C ILE A 2 -4.44 3.73 3.77
N THR A 3 -3.61 4.71 4.12
CA THR A 3 -3.08 5.69 3.17
C THR A 3 -1.61 5.39 2.92
N THR A 4 -1.25 5.18 1.66
CA THR A 4 0.14 4.94 1.23
C THR A 4 0.63 6.17 0.49
N LYS A 5 1.75 6.76 0.93
CA LYS A 5 2.44 7.84 0.22
C LYS A 5 3.68 7.31 -0.47
N VAL A 6 3.79 7.50 -1.78
CA VAL A 6 4.87 6.97 -2.60
C VAL A 6 5.78 8.09 -3.07
N LEU A 7 7.07 7.97 -2.74
CA LEU A 7 8.10 8.96 -3.04
C LEU A 7 9.24 8.32 -3.83
N ARG A 8 9.72 9.00 -4.87
CA ARG A 8 10.99 8.68 -5.53
C ARG A 8 11.95 9.83 -5.32
N ASN A 9 13.09 9.58 -4.65
CA ASN A 9 14.05 10.63 -4.28
C ASN A 9 13.41 11.84 -3.55
N GLY A 10 12.39 11.58 -2.71
CA GLY A 10 11.64 12.62 -1.99
C GLY A 10 10.54 13.31 -2.80
N ILE A 11 10.38 12.98 -4.08
CA ILE A 11 9.36 13.56 -4.96
C ILE A 11 8.13 12.64 -5.00
N PRO A 12 6.91 13.15 -4.73
CA PRO A 12 5.66 12.42 -4.90
C PRO A 12 5.52 11.78 -6.29
N GLN A 13 5.06 10.54 -6.35
CA GLN A 13 4.84 9.82 -7.60
C GLN A 13 3.35 9.57 -7.81
N SER A 14 2.75 10.22 -8.81
CA SER A 14 1.36 10.04 -9.21
C SER A 14 1.19 8.92 -10.25
N GLY A 15 -0.03 8.37 -10.36
CA GLY A 15 -0.37 7.37 -11.38
C GLY A 15 0.20 5.97 -11.14
N LEU A 16 0.76 5.70 -9.97
CA LEU A 16 1.28 4.38 -9.62
C LEU A 16 0.16 3.52 -9.03
N ASN A 17 0.03 2.28 -9.50
CA ASN A 17 -0.87 1.33 -8.87
C ASN A 17 -0.22 0.71 -7.63
N VAL A 18 -0.87 0.87 -6.48
CA VAL A 18 -0.47 0.34 -5.18
C VAL A 18 -1.40 -0.80 -4.82
N TYR A 19 -0.87 -2.01 -4.68
CA TYR A 19 -1.61 -3.20 -4.24
C TYR A 19 -1.27 -3.53 -2.79
N ILE A 20 -2.28 -3.83 -1.98
CA ILE A 20 -2.11 -4.40 -0.65
C ILE A 20 -2.64 -5.83 -0.66
N ILE A 21 -1.79 -6.76 -0.20
CA ILE A 21 -2.14 -8.17 0.00
C ILE A 21 -1.94 -8.48 1.49
N ALA A 22 -3.03 -8.71 2.23
CA ALA A 22 -2.90 -9.16 3.62
C ALA A 22 -2.53 -10.63 3.72
N ASP A 23 -1.79 -10.97 4.78
CA ASP A 23 -1.52 -12.35 5.15
C ASP A 23 -2.83 -13.10 5.41
N ILE A 24 -3.00 -14.21 4.69
CA ILE A 24 -4.20 -15.05 4.68
C ILE A 24 -4.51 -15.65 6.07
N LYS A 25 -3.51 -15.75 6.97
CA LYS A 25 -3.73 -16.27 8.33
C LYS A 25 -4.68 -15.41 9.17
N LEU A 26 -4.81 -14.12 8.87
CA LEU A 26 -5.68 -13.18 9.61
C LEU A 26 -6.88 -12.68 8.78
N CYS A 27 -6.86 -12.89 7.46
CA CYS A 27 -7.95 -12.50 6.57
C CYS A 27 -8.67 -13.75 6.06
N THR A 28 -9.93 -13.91 6.46
CA THR A 28 -10.80 -15.03 6.06
C THR A 28 -11.00 -15.17 4.55
N ASN A 29 -10.61 -14.16 3.77
CA ASN A 29 -10.46 -14.22 2.32
C ASN A 29 -9.17 -13.47 2.00
N GLY A 30 -8.23 -14.04 1.23
CA GLY A 30 -7.03 -13.35 0.78
C GLY A 30 -7.42 -12.04 0.07
N THR A 31 -7.41 -10.94 0.81
CA THR A 31 -8.04 -9.69 0.37
C THR A 31 -6.98 -8.88 -0.32
N VAL A 32 -7.05 -8.85 -1.65
CA VAL A 32 -6.29 -7.89 -2.46
C VAL A 32 -7.15 -6.64 -2.61
N ARG A 33 -6.54 -5.48 -2.37
CA ARG A 33 -7.13 -4.17 -2.68
C ARG A 33 -6.06 -3.29 -3.30
N ASP A 34 -6.47 -2.42 -4.21
CA ASP A 34 -5.59 -1.53 -4.92
C ASP A 34 -6.15 -0.11 -5.03
N ALA A 35 -5.25 0.84 -5.22
CA ALA A 35 -5.57 2.22 -5.54
C ALA A 35 -4.43 2.87 -6.31
N ILE A 36 -4.78 3.86 -7.13
CA ILE A 36 -3.82 4.64 -7.90
C ILE A 36 -3.40 5.87 -7.07
N THR A 37 -2.10 6.18 -7.07
CA THR A 37 -1.61 7.39 -6.39
C THR A 37 -2.09 8.67 -7.07
N ASP A 38 -2.54 9.64 -6.27
CA ASP A 38 -2.93 10.97 -6.72
C ASP A 38 -1.71 11.88 -7.00
N GLU A 39 -1.95 13.16 -7.29
CA GLU A 39 -0.92 14.18 -7.55
C GLU A 39 0.05 14.41 -6.37
N ASN A 40 -0.37 14.06 -5.15
CA ASN A 40 0.45 14.14 -3.93
C ASN A 40 1.18 12.83 -3.64
N GLY A 41 1.08 11.85 -4.55
CA GLY A 41 1.66 10.53 -4.40
C GLY A 41 0.91 9.63 -3.40
N GLU A 42 -0.34 9.98 -3.04
CA GLU A 42 -1.11 9.26 -2.05
C GLU A 42 -2.12 8.29 -2.68
N ALA A 43 -2.17 7.06 -2.18
CA ALA A 43 -3.16 6.05 -2.51
C ALA A 43 -3.95 5.70 -1.25
N LYS A 44 -5.27 5.92 -1.27
CA LYS A 44 -6.18 5.60 -0.16
C LYS A 44 -6.86 4.28 -0.45
N ILE A 45 -6.51 3.25 0.32
CA ILE A 45 -6.99 1.89 0.14
C ILE A 45 -7.93 1.57 1.29
N ASP A 46 -9.17 1.18 0.96
CA ASP A 46 -10.12 0.73 1.97
C ASP A 46 -9.74 -0.66 2.49
N PHE A 47 -8.86 -0.63 3.49
CA PHE A 47 -8.30 -1.78 4.15
C PHE A 47 -8.31 -1.54 5.66
N LYS A 48 -8.55 -2.59 6.46
CA LYS A 48 -8.53 -2.47 7.92
C LYS A 48 -7.07 -2.40 8.41
N PRO A 49 -6.64 -1.28 9.01
CA PRO A 49 -5.30 -1.18 9.59
C PRO A 49 -5.24 -2.03 10.86
N SER A 50 -4.19 -2.83 11.01
CA SER A 50 -3.91 -3.85 12.08
C SER A 50 -3.47 -5.21 11.52
N LEU A 51 -3.54 -5.39 10.20
CA LEU A 51 -3.16 -6.64 9.53
C LEU A 51 -1.66 -6.66 9.18
N THR A 52 -1.06 -7.83 9.02
CA THR A 52 0.23 -7.98 8.34
C THR A 52 -0.01 -8.24 6.85
N GLY A 53 0.93 -7.84 6.00
CA GLY A 53 0.84 -8.07 4.56
C GLY A 53 1.95 -7.43 3.76
N ASN A 54 1.78 -7.47 2.45
CA ASN A 54 2.70 -6.91 1.46
C ASN A 54 2.07 -5.71 0.77
N VAL A 55 2.84 -4.65 0.57
CA VAL A 55 2.53 -3.57 -0.38
C VAL A 55 3.36 -3.80 -1.63
N ILE A 56 2.70 -3.81 -2.78
CA ILE A 56 3.32 -4.02 -4.08
C ILE A 56 3.09 -2.79 -4.94
N ILE A 57 4.16 -2.25 -5.52
CA ILE A 57 4.13 -1.14 -6.47
C ILE A 57 4.95 -1.56 -7.69
N ASN A 58 4.43 -1.34 -8.90
CA ASN A 58 5.11 -1.74 -10.14
C ASN A 58 5.59 -3.20 -10.15
N ARG A 59 4.78 -4.12 -9.62
CA ARG A 59 5.08 -5.56 -9.50
C ARG A 59 6.24 -5.91 -8.56
N GLN A 60 6.71 -4.98 -7.74
CA GLN A 60 7.73 -5.21 -6.71
C GLN A 60 7.14 -5.06 -5.31
N ILE A 61 7.48 -5.96 -4.40
CA ILE A 61 7.16 -5.82 -2.98
C ILE A 61 8.05 -4.69 -2.43
N VAL A 62 7.42 -3.63 -1.95
CA VAL A 62 8.10 -2.43 -1.42
C VAL A 62 7.94 -2.31 0.10
N HIS A 63 7.01 -3.07 0.69
CA HIS A 63 6.84 -3.19 2.12
C HIS A 63 6.30 -4.59 2.45
N GLN A 64 6.81 -5.18 3.53
CA GLN A 64 6.33 -6.44 4.09
C GLN A 64 6.27 -6.31 5.62
N GLY A 65 5.10 -6.57 6.19
CA GLY A 65 4.89 -6.54 7.64
C GLY A 65 3.60 -5.84 8.03
N ALA A 66 3.63 -5.10 9.15
CA ALA A 66 2.44 -4.44 9.68
C ALA A 66 1.91 -3.38 8.69
N LEU A 67 0.61 -3.45 8.42
CA LEU A 67 -0.13 -2.52 7.59
C LEU A 67 -0.75 -1.44 8.48
N LEU A 68 0.03 -0.38 8.70
CA LEU A 68 -0.37 0.77 9.51
C LEU A 68 -1.37 1.66 8.75
N PRO A 69 -2.17 2.49 9.45
CA PRO A 69 -3.10 3.41 8.80
C PRO A 69 -2.42 4.38 7.82
N TYR A 70 -1.14 4.69 8.05
CA TYR A 70 -0.33 5.56 7.20
C TYR A 70 1.02 4.88 6.93
N LEU A 71 1.38 4.74 5.66
CA LEU A 71 2.65 4.18 5.21
C LEU A 71 3.32 5.16 4.24
N THR A 72 4.59 5.46 4.48
CA THR A 72 5.44 6.18 3.51
C THR A 72 6.39 5.20 2.87
N ILE A 73 6.33 5.09 1.55
CA ILE A 73 7.10 4.16 0.74
C ILE A 73 8.07 4.96 -0.14
N HIS A 74 9.33 4.55 -0.10
CA HIS A 74 10.39 5.11 -0.95
C HIS A 74 10.74 4.10 -2.04
N ILE A 75 10.64 4.52 -3.31
CA ILE A 75 10.94 3.71 -4.51
C ILE A 75 11.97 4.38 -5.42
#